data_AF-A0A938YWQ4-F1
#
_entry.id   AF-A0A938YWQ4-F1
#
_cell.length_a   1.000
_cell.length_b   1.000
_cell.length_c   1.000
_cell.angle_alpha   90.00
_cell.angle_beta   90.00
_cell.angle_gamma   90.00
#
_symmetry.space_group_name_H-M   'P 1'
#
loop_
_entity.id
_entity.type
_entity.pdbx_description
1 polymer ?
#
loop_
_entity_poly.entity_id
_entity_poly.type
_entity_poly.pdbx_seq_one_letter_code
_entity_poly.pdbx_strand_id
1 'polypeptide(L)'
;MAYLRKEDETVEIDYSLDKVWSAVPKALANLYWAIEESDDAKHHIKAQTKGGFMSYPSRLIIDAAAVNEKTARVKVTAETPVTTITSIADFGRTRDRIDIFFEALANQLTSKKAKR
;
A
#
# COMPACT_ATOMS: atom_id res chain seq x y z
N MET A 1 5.16 -6.43 26.03
CA MET A 1 4.51 -5.25 25.44
C MET A 1 4.61 -5.35 23.92
N ALA A 2 3.48 -5.32 23.23
CA ALA A 2 3.43 -5.18 21.78
C ALA A 2 3.40 -3.69 21.44
N TYR A 3 4.25 -3.25 20.52
CA TYR A 3 4.33 -1.89 20.01
C TYR A 3 3.80 -1.88 18.58
N LEU A 4 3.00 -0.87 18.21
CA LEU A 4 2.65 -0.62 16.81
C LEU A 4 3.77 0.21 16.19
N ARG A 5 4.50 -0.36 15.22
CA ARG A 5 5.37 0.44 14.35
C ARG A 5 4.49 0.97 13.20
N LYS A 6 4.50 2.28 13.01
CA LYS A 6 3.86 2.96 11.90
C LYS A 6 4.93 3.54 11.00
N GLU A 7 4.90 3.19 9.72
CA GLU A 7 5.70 3.83 8.68
C GLU A 7 4.74 4.39 7.64
N ASP A 8 4.93 5.63 7.23
CA ASP A 8 4.14 6.26 6.19
C ASP A 8 5.02 6.83 5.09
N GLU A 9 4.55 6.65 3.86
CA GLU A 9 5.20 7.16 2.66
C GLU A 9 4.15 7.84 1.78
N THR A 10 4.53 8.98 1.21
CA THR A 10 3.64 9.78 0.37
C THR A 10 4.32 10.00 -0.96
N VAL A 11 3.65 9.60 -2.04
CA VAL A 11 4.17 9.71 -3.41
C VAL A 11 3.17 10.47 -4.26
N GLU A 12 3.68 11.41 -5.06
CA GLU A 12 2.91 12.10 -6.09
C GLU A 12 3.07 11.36 -7.42
N ILE A 13 1.95 11.13 -8.08
CA ILE A 13 1.84 10.31 -9.28
C ILE A 13 1.19 11.17 -10.36
N ASP A 14 1.84 11.29 -11.51
CA ASP A 14 1.37 12.05 -12.68
C ASP A 14 0.25 11.32 -13.47
N TYR A 15 -0.77 10.87 -12.75
CA TYR A 15 -2.03 10.38 -13.30
C TYR A 15 -3.21 10.99 -12.54
N SER A 16 -4.38 11.07 -13.19
CA SER A 16 -5.61 11.52 -12.53
C SER A 16 -5.99 10.60 -11.37
N LEU A 17 -6.65 11.17 -10.35
CA LEU A 17 -7.08 10.44 -9.15
C LEU A 17 -7.88 9.19 -9.51
N ASP A 18 -8.85 9.29 -10.42
CA ASP A 18 -9.68 8.14 -10.84
C ASP A 18 -8.84 6.98 -11.41
N LYS A 19 -7.81 7.31 -12.18
CA LYS A 19 -6.92 6.32 -12.79
C LYS A 19 -6.04 5.65 -11.74
N VAL A 20 -5.51 6.43 -10.80
CA VAL A 20 -4.72 5.91 -9.69
C VAL A 20 -5.60 5.05 -8.78
N TRP A 21 -6.76 5.55 -8.39
CA TRP A 21 -7.70 4.87 -7.50
C TRP A 21 -8.20 3.56 -8.08
N SER A 22 -8.57 3.51 -9.35
CA SER A 22 -8.97 2.26 -10.02
C SER A 22 -7.83 1.24 -10.19
N ALA A 23 -6.57 1.68 -10.05
CA ALA A 23 -5.39 0.80 -10.06
C ALA A 23 -5.05 0.24 -8.67
N VAL A 24 -5.40 0.94 -7.58
CA VAL A 24 -5.16 0.51 -6.19
C VAL A 24 -5.74 -0.89 -5.89
N PRO A 25 -7.04 -1.17 -6.08
CA PRO A 25 -7.59 -2.49 -5.75
C PRO A 25 -7.01 -3.60 -6.63
N LYS A 26 -6.60 -3.28 -7.87
CA LYS A 26 -5.92 -4.22 -8.77
C LYS A 26 -4.51 -4.55 -8.29
N ALA A 27 -3.78 -3.54 -7.81
CA ALA A 27 -2.46 -3.75 -7.21
C ALA A 27 -2.56 -4.63 -5.95
N LEU A 28 -3.55 -4.37 -5.08
CA LEU A 28 -3.80 -5.20 -3.89
C LEU A 28 -4.18 -6.64 -4.23
N ALA A 29 -5.02 -6.84 -5.26
CA ALA A 29 -5.38 -8.16 -5.74
C ALA A 29 -4.17 -8.94 -6.27
N ASN A 30 -3.27 -8.29 -7.03
CA ASN A 30 -2.03 -8.89 -7.52
C ASN A 30 -1.10 -9.32 -6.38
N LEU A 31 -1.09 -8.58 -5.28
CA LEU A 31 -0.31 -8.88 -4.09
C LEU A 31 -0.99 -9.91 -3.17
N TYR A 32 -2.19 -10.37 -3.53
CA TYR A 32 -3.03 -11.25 -2.71
C TYR A 32 -3.25 -10.69 -1.30
N TRP A 33 -3.37 -9.37 -1.17
CA TRP A 33 -3.68 -8.70 0.09
C TRP A 33 -5.19 -8.52 0.24
N ALA A 34 -5.70 -8.82 1.42
CA ALA A 34 -7.13 -8.76 1.69
C ALA A 34 -7.54 -7.31 1.96
N ILE A 35 -8.61 -6.83 1.34
CA ILE A 35 -9.19 -5.51 1.67
C ILE A 35 -10.06 -5.70 2.92
N GLU A 36 -9.69 -5.03 4.02
CA GLU A 36 -10.47 -5.02 5.26
C GLU A 36 -11.59 -3.97 5.19
N GLU A 37 -11.30 -2.80 4.62
CA GLU A 37 -12.22 -1.67 4.52
C GLU A 37 -11.94 -0.88 3.23
N SER A 38 -12.99 -0.44 2.54
CA SER A 38 -12.89 0.48 1.39
C SER A 38 -13.92 1.57 1.56
N ASP A 39 -13.47 2.82 1.59
CA ASP A 39 -14.30 4.02 1.51
C ASP A 39 -13.94 4.75 0.21
N ASP A 40 -14.69 4.39 -0.84
CA ASP A 40 -14.49 4.92 -2.18
C ASP A 40 -14.78 6.44 -2.25
N ALA A 41 -15.66 6.96 -1.38
CA ALA A 41 -15.96 8.39 -1.35
C ALA A 41 -14.77 9.20 -0.83
N LYS A 42 -14.03 8.64 0.14
CA LYS A 42 -12.81 9.26 0.68
C LYS A 42 -11.53 8.80 -0.02
N HIS A 43 -11.62 7.91 -1.01
CA HIS A 43 -10.46 7.27 -1.66
C HIS A 43 -9.50 6.66 -0.62
N HIS A 44 -10.09 5.95 0.35
CA HIS A 44 -9.42 5.36 1.49
C HIS A 44 -9.63 3.85 1.49
N ILE A 45 -8.54 3.07 1.52
CA ILE A 45 -8.58 1.62 1.63
C ILE A 45 -7.72 1.17 2.79
N LYS A 46 -8.23 0.24 3.59
CA LYS A 46 -7.44 -0.56 4.51
C LYS A 46 -7.30 -1.96 3.95
N ALA A 47 -6.06 -2.42 3.84
CA ALA A 47 -5.71 -3.75 3.39
C ALA A 47 -4.85 -4.45 4.43
N GLN A 48 -4.99 -5.77 4.54
CA GLN A 48 -4.15 -6.62 5.36
C GLN A 48 -3.15 -7.35 4.47
N THR A 49 -1.86 -7.19 4.74
CA THR A 49 -0.84 -8.00 4.06
C THR A 49 -0.98 -9.46 4.45
N LYS A 50 -0.70 -10.35 3.51
CA LYS A 50 -0.57 -11.77 3.81
C LYS A 50 0.59 -12.00 4.79
N GLY A 51 0.27 -12.50 5.98
CA GLY A 51 1.28 -12.97 6.93
C GLY A 51 2.06 -14.15 6.35
N GLY A 52 3.37 -14.17 6.55
CA GLY A 52 4.27 -15.25 6.14
C GLY A 52 4.76 -16.07 7.33
N PHE A 53 5.52 -17.14 7.09
CA PHE A 53 6.19 -17.87 8.17
C PHE A 53 7.14 -16.91 8.92
N MET A 54 6.86 -16.64 10.20
CA MET A 54 7.50 -15.61 11.04
C MET A 54 7.29 -14.13 10.64
N SER A 55 6.30 -13.81 9.80
CA SER A 55 5.94 -12.42 9.47
C SER A 55 4.48 -12.16 9.84
N TYR A 56 4.27 -11.24 10.78
CA TYR A 56 2.92 -10.88 11.21
C TYR A 56 2.21 -10.11 10.09
N PRO A 57 0.89 -10.31 9.94
CA PRO A 57 0.10 -9.48 9.04
C PRO A 57 0.17 -8.03 9.49
N SER A 58 0.56 -7.14 8.59
CA SER A 58 0.47 -5.70 8.78
C SER A 58 -0.81 -5.17 8.15
N ARG A 59 -1.33 -4.09 8.71
CA ARG A 59 -2.39 -3.31 8.10
C ARG A 59 -1.74 -2.21 7.26
N LEU A 60 -2.04 -2.17 5.97
CA LEU A 60 -1.77 -1.00 5.15
C LEU A 60 -3.03 -0.14 5.07
N ILE A 61 -2.84 1.14 5.22
CA ILE A 61 -3.83 2.18 5.06
C ILE A 61 -3.38 3.00 3.85
N ILE A 62 -4.20 3.04 2.82
CA ILE A 62 -3.90 3.70 1.55
C ILE A 62 -4.93 4.82 1.38
N ASP A 63 -4.44 6.04 1.31
CA ASP A 63 -5.22 7.25 1.06
C ASP A 63 -4.78 7.84 -0.28
N ALA A 64 -5.73 8.16 -1.16
CA ALA A 64 -5.45 8.87 -2.40
C ALA A 64 -6.18 10.21 -2.43
N ALA A 65 -5.50 11.26 -2.87
CA ALA A 65 -6.07 12.61 -3.00
C ALA A 65 -5.63 13.25 -4.31
N ALA A 66 -6.51 14.03 -4.95
CA ALA A 66 -6.13 14.80 -6.12
C ALA A 66 -5.27 16.00 -5.70
N VAL A 67 -4.11 16.17 -6.34
CA VAL A 67 -3.29 17.39 -6.22
C VAL A 67 -3.68 18.37 -7.32
N ASN A 68 -3.91 17.86 -8.52
CA ASN A 68 -4.45 18.59 -9.67
C ASN A 68 -5.20 17.61 -10.60
N GLU A 69 -5.71 18.07 -11.74
CA GLU A 69 -6.48 17.23 -12.69
C GLU A 69 -5.69 16.03 -13.27
N LYS A 70 -4.36 16.11 -13.27
CA LYS A 70 -3.45 15.13 -13.88
C LYS A 70 -2.47 14.49 -12.89
N THR A 71 -2.51 14.89 -11.62
CA THR A 71 -1.59 14.44 -10.58
C THR A 71 -2.39 14.09 -9.33
N ALA A 72 -2.17 12.88 -8.83
CA ALA A 72 -2.73 12.38 -7.59
C ALA A 72 -1.62 12.12 -6.59
N ARG A 73 -1.90 12.37 -5.31
CA ARG A 73 -1.03 12.02 -4.20
C ARG A 73 -1.58 10.76 -3.55
N VAL A 74 -0.73 9.76 -3.39
CA VAL A 74 -1.04 8.53 -2.67
C VAL A 74 -0.20 8.50 -1.41
N LYS A 75 -0.87 8.43 -0.26
CA LYS A 75 -0.25 8.20 1.04
C LYS A 75 -0.51 6.75 1.45
N VAL A 76 0.54 6.04 1.83
CA VAL A 76 0.48 4.66 2.29
C VAL A 76 1.06 4.62 3.68
N THR A 77 0.30 4.12 4.65
CA THR A 77 0.72 3.93 6.03
C THR A 77 0.66 2.45 6.37
N ALA A 78 1.78 1.83 6.70
CA ALA A 78 1.85 0.46 7.14
C ALA A 78 1.96 0.39 8.67
N GLU A 79 0.97 -0.24 9.31
CA GLU A 79 0.91 -0.52 10.73
C GLU A 79 1.22 -2.00 10.99
N THR A 80 2.34 -2.26 11.66
CA THR A 80 2.75 -3.63 11.98
C THR A 80 2.76 -3.82 13.50
N PRO A 81 2.01 -4.79 14.04
CA PRO A 81 2.10 -5.14 15.46
C PRO A 81 3.40 -5.90 15.70
N VAL A 82 4.38 -5.26 16.35
CA VAL A 82 5.68 -5.86 16.69
C VAL A 82 5.83 -6.06 18.19
N THR A 83 6.58 -7.07 18.60
CA THR A 83 7.06 -7.26 19.98
C THR A 83 8.55 -6.90 20.03
N THR A 84 9.14 -6.69 21.21
CA THR A 84 10.54 -6.25 21.34
C THR A 84 11.55 -7.13 20.55
N ILE A 85 11.31 -8.44 20.45
CA ILE A 85 12.17 -9.38 19.71
C ILE A 85 11.89 -9.31 18.20
N THR A 86 10.62 -9.19 17.80
CA THR A 86 10.24 -9.13 16.38
C THR A 86 10.45 -7.75 15.75
N SER A 87 10.61 -6.71 16.57
CA SER A 87 10.95 -5.34 16.13
C SER A 87 12.27 -5.26 15.36
N ILE A 88 13.21 -6.17 15.67
CA ILE A 88 14.52 -6.31 15.01
C ILE A 88 14.39 -7.14 13.73
N ALA A 89 13.56 -8.19 13.74
CA ALA A 89 13.36 -9.07 12.58
C ALA A 89 12.44 -8.46 11.49
N ASP A 90 11.54 -7.54 11.86
CA ASP A 90 10.64 -6.81 10.94
C ASP A 90 11.15 -5.39 10.63
N PHE A 91 12.39 -5.05 11.03
CA PHE A 91 13.01 -3.77 10.67
C PHE A 91 13.29 -3.74 9.16
N GLY A 92 12.75 -2.74 8.46
CA GLY A 92 12.85 -2.61 6.99
C GLY A 92 11.74 -3.32 6.22
N ARG A 93 11.16 -4.41 6.73
CA ARG A 93 10.08 -5.15 6.06
C ARG A 93 8.76 -4.37 5.97
N THR A 94 8.52 -3.44 6.87
CA THR A 94 7.35 -2.57 6.81
C THR A 94 7.45 -1.62 5.61
N ARG A 95 8.63 -1.00 5.40
CA ARG A 95 8.96 -0.22 4.21
C ARG A 95 8.95 -1.06 2.94
N ASP A 96 9.52 -2.26 2.95
CA ASP A 96 9.49 -3.15 1.79
C ASP A 96 8.05 -3.43 1.33
N ARG A 97 7.08 -3.55 2.25
CA ARG A 97 5.65 -3.71 1.89
C ARG A 97 5.12 -2.46 1.19
N ILE A 98 5.50 -1.27 1.63
CA ILE A 98 5.12 -0.01 0.98
C ILE A 98 5.72 0.06 -0.42
N ASP A 99 7.01 -0.28 -0.58
CA ASP A 99 7.70 -0.29 -1.87
C ASP A 99 7.07 -1.30 -2.84
N ILE A 100 6.77 -2.53 -2.38
CA ILE A 100 6.09 -3.57 -3.16
C ILE A 100 4.71 -3.09 -3.63
N PHE A 101 3.98 -2.35 -2.78
CA PHE A 101 2.70 -1.78 -3.16
C PHE A 101 2.85 -0.73 -4.27
N PHE A 102 3.79 0.20 -4.12
CA PHE A 102 4.04 1.22 -5.15
C PHE A 102 4.53 0.62 -6.45
N GLU A 103 5.36 -0.44 -6.41
CA GLU A 103 5.78 -1.18 -7.61
C GLU A 103 4.58 -1.84 -8.30
N ALA A 104 3.72 -2.52 -7.53
CA ALA A 104 2.49 -3.12 -8.08
C ALA A 104 1.55 -2.06 -8.68
N LEU A 105 1.42 -0.90 -8.03
CA LEU A 105 0.63 0.23 -8.52
C LEU A 105 1.22 0.82 -9.80
N ALA A 106 2.53 1.03 -9.85
CA ALA A 106 3.24 1.50 -11.03
C ALA A 106 3.07 0.52 -12.21
N ASN A 107 3.15 -0.78 -11.96
CA ASN A 107 2.89 -1.82 -12.95
C ASN A 107 1.45 -1.73 -13.49
N GLN A 108 0.44 -1.53 -12.64
CA GLN A 108 -0.94 -1.34 -13.09
C GLN A 108 -1.14 -0.08 -13.94
N LEU A 109 -0.42 1.00 -13.61
CA LEU A 109 -0.49 2.28 -14.33
C LEU A 109 0.25 2.27 -15.68
N THR A 110 1.34 1.49 -15.77
CA THR A 110 2.22 1.39 -16.94
C THR A 110 1.94 0.17 -17.84
N SER A 111 1.16 -0.81 -17.37
CA SER A 111 0.86 -2.11 -18.01
C SER A 111 0.26 -2.06 -19.42
N LYS A 112 0.04 -0.88 -20.01
CA LYS A 112 -0.25 -0.75 -21.45
C LYS A 112 0.95 -1.08 -22.37
N LYS A 113 2.12 -1.49 -21.85
CA LYS A 113 3.33 -1.65 -22.68
C LYS A 113 4.30 -2.81 -22.35
N ALA A 114 3.82 -3.96 -21.90
CA ALA A 114 4.63 -5.19 -21.87
C ALA A 114 3.90 -6.36 -22.52
N LYS A 115 3.66 -6.25 -23.82
CA LYS A 115 3.43 -7.40 -24.70
C LYS A 115 4.76 -7.66 -25.41
N ARG A 116 5.50 -8.67 -24.98
CA ARG A 116 6.57 -9.30 -25.75
C ARG A 116 6.52 -10.78 -25.50
#